data_AF-A0A8A1UUJ6-F1
#
_entry.id   AF-A0A8A1UUJ6-F1
#
_cell.length_a   1.000
_cell.length_b   1.000
_cell.length_c   1.000
_cell.angle_alpha   90.00
_cell.angle_beta   90.00
_cell.angle_gamma   90.00
#
_symmetry.space_group_name_H-M   'P 1'
#
loop_
_entity.id
_entity.type
_entity.pdbx_description
1 polymer ?
#
loop_
_entity_poly.entity_id
_entity_poly.type
_entity_poly.pdbx_seq_one_letter_code
_entity_poly.pdbx_strand_id
1 'polypeptide(L)'
;MSTPAMDANSFLMAGGAKSARFEQPGASVTGRISEQPVVQQQKDFSTGEPLFWNDGQPRMQLSVTLATDQRDPADADDDGARRIYVKGQMKQAIQQAVRASGARGLEVGGVLKVTYVRNGTASNPRFNPPKEYAAEYTPAAQAELNTPEPAAPAGVNTTTGEITTPAASAAPGQPDLNDPAVQALLAQLQGQQRQAAPAANGGSTEPPPF
;
A
#
# COMPACT_ATOMS: atom_id res chain seq x y z
N MET A 1 -8.75 -36.75 0.81
CA MET A 1 -8.35 -35.58 1.64
C MET A 1 -7.04 -35.08 1.06
N SER A 2 -7.08 -34.05 0.21
CA SER A 2 -5.86 -33.51 -0.41
C SER A 2 -5.22 -32.54 0.58
N THR A 3 -4.08 -32.92 1.15
CA THR A 3 -3.20 -32.01 1.88
C THR A 3 -2.82 -30.89 0.91
N PRO A 4 -2.99 -29.60 1.23
CA PRO A 4 -2.40 -28.55 0.41
C PRO A 4 -0.89 -28.79 0.45
N ALA A 5 -0.30 -29.07 -0.71
CA ALA A 5 1.15 -29.24 -0.83
C ALA A 5 1.80 -27.97 -0.27
N MET A 6 2.62 -28.14 0.75
CA MET A 6 3.45 -27.07 1.28
C MET A 6 4.35 -26.61 0.13
N ASP A 7 4.24 -25.34 -0.27
CA ASP A 7 5.03 -24.80 -1.36
C ASP A 7 6.53 -24.94 -1.05
N ALA A 8 7.32 -25.41 -2.01
CA ALA A 8 8.72 -25.75 -1.81
C ALA A 8 9.55 -24.54 -1.37
N ASN A 9 9.20 -23.33 -1.84
CA ASN A 9 9.87 -22.10 -1.44
C ASN A 9 9.54 -21.73 0.02
N SER A 10 8.27 -21.93 0.44
CA SER A 10 7.85 -21.81 1.84
C SER A 10 8.56 -22.80 2.78
N PHE A 11 8.88 -24.00 2.29
CA PHE A 11 9.63 -25.00 3.06
C PHE A 11 11.11 -24.64 3.22
N LEU A 12 11.73 -24.12 2.16
CA LEU A 12 13.15 -23.74 2.16
C LEU A 12 13.41 -22.44 2.93
N MET A 13 12.49 -21.48 2.86
CA MET A 13 12.60 -20.16 3.49
C MET A 13 11.78 -20.09 4.77
N ALA A 14 11.94 -21.07 5.67
CA ALA A 14 11.12 -21.23 6.88
C ALA A 14 11.32 -20.12 7.95
N GLY A 15 11.15 -18.85 7.56
CA GLY A 15 10.81 -17.70 8.39
C GLY A 15 9.39 -17.26 8.00
N GLY A 16 8.40 -17.63 8.81
CA GLY A 16 7.00 -17.31 8.50
C GLY A 16 6.72 -15.81 8.65
N ALA A 17 5.92 -15.23 7.73
CA ALA A 17 5.47 -13.85 7.82
C ALA A 17 4.95 -13.50 9.22
N LYS A 18 5.48 -12.42 9.82
CA LYS A 18 5.13 -12.00 11.19
C LYS A 18 3.63 -11.77 11.32
N SER A 19 3.06 -12.15 12.46
CA SER A 19 1.64 -11.93 12.74
C SER A 19 1.31 -10.44 12.83
N ALA A 20 0.26 -10.02 12.15
CA ALA A 20 -0.30 -8.67 12.25
C ALA A 20 -0.81 -8.39 13.68
N ARG A 21 -0.50 -7.20 14.22
CA ARG A 21 -0.94 -6.76 15.55
C ARG A 21 -1.95 -5.62 15.42
N PHE A 22 -2.98 -5.65 16.27
CA PHE A 22 -4.05 -4.65 16.35
C PHE A 22 -4.18 -4.15 17.78
N GLU A 23 -3.16 -3.49 18.33
CA GLU A 23 -3.07 -3.26 19.79
C GLU A 23 -4.11 -2.26 20.29
N GLN A 24 -4.34 -1.18 19.56
CA GLN A 24 -5.24 -0.10 19.95
C GLN A 24 -6.29 0.21 18.87
N PRO A 25 -7.49 0.69 19.25
CA PRO A 25 -8.46 1.21 18.30
C PRO A 25 -7.82 2.21 17.34
N GLY A 26 -8.11 2.10 16.05
CA GLY A 26 -7.46 2.84 14.97
C GLY A 26 -6.29 2.10 14.31
N ALA A 27 -5.71 1.07 14.95
CA ALA A 27 -4.66 0.26 14.34
C ALA A 27 -5.17 -0.39 13.05
N SER A 28 -4.41 -0.23 11.96
CA SER A 28 -4.76 -0.77 10.66
C SER A 28 -3.57 -1.50 10.03
N VAL A 29 -3.91 -2.54 9.27
CA VAL A 29 -2.97 -3.27 8.43
C VAL A 29 -3.53 -3.29 7.03
N THR A 30 -2.74 -2.79 6.09
CA THR A 30 -3.08 -2.73 4.67
C THR A 30 -1.97 -3.41 3.89
N GLY A 31 -2.35 -4.25 2.93
CA GLY A 31 -1.37 -4.86 2.04
C GLY A 31 -2.01 -5.67 0.93
N ARG A 32 -1.17 -6.06 -0.02
CA ARG A 32 -1.55 -6.93 -1.14
C ARG A 32 -1.49 -8.38 -0.68
N ILE A 33 -2.50 -9.18 -1.00
CA ILE A 33 -2.51 -10.61 -0.66
C ILE A 33 -1.42 -11.30 -1.47
N SER A 34 -0.38 -11.80 -0.81
CA SER A 34 0.80 -12.38 -1.45
C SER A 34 0.66 -13.88 -1.71
N GLU A 35 -0.18 -14.57 -0.93
CA GLU A 35 -0.38 -16.00 -0.98
C GLU A 35 -1.87 -16.35 -0.93
N GLN A 36 -2.24 -17.51 -1.47
CA GLN A 36 -3.62 -17.98 -1.42
C GLN A 36 -4.08 -18.11 0.04
N PRO A 37 -5.19 -17.47 0.46
CA PRO A 37 -5.70 -17.62 1.82
C PRO A 37 -6.01 -19.07 2.17
N VAL A 38 -5.52 -19.53 3.32
CA VAL A 38 -5.64 -20.92 3.77
C VAL A 38 -6.53 -21.02 5.00
N VAL A 39 -7.53 -21.88 4.95
CA VAL A 39 -8.32 -22.25 6.13
C VAL A 39 -7.57 -23.33 6.91
N GLN A 40 -7.27 -23.06 8.18
CA GLN A 40 -6.54 -23.97 9.06
C GLN A 40 -7.15 -24.04 10.45
N GLN A 41 -6.82 -25.09 11.20
CA GLN A 41 -7.22 -25.20 12.59
C GLN A 41 -6.45 -24.18 13.45
N GLN A 42 -7.14 -23.57 14.40
CA GLN A 42 -6.55 -22.73 15.43
C GLN A 42 -5.65 -23.59 16.31
N LYS A 43 -4.52 -23.03 16.71
CA LYS A 43 -3.61 -23.63 17.68
C LYS A 43 -3.49 -22.71 18.88
N ASP A 44 -3.25 -23.28 20.06
CA ASP A 44 -2.85 -22.51 21.22
C ASP A 44 -1.50 -21.84 20.95
N PHE A 45 -1.37 -20.57 21.31
CA PHE A 45 -0.14 -19.82 21.04
C PHE A 45 1.02 -20.25 21.94
N SER A 46 0.72 -20.75 23.14
CA SER A 46 1.73 -21.15 24.12
C SER A 46 2.14 -22.61 23.94
N THR A 47 1.18 -23.50 23.69
CA THR A 47 1.45 -24.95 23.59
C THR A 47 1.54 -25.47 22.16
N GLY A 48 1.04 -24.72 21.17
CA GLY A 48 1.00 -25.17 19.77
C GLY A 48 -0.07 -26.24 19.48
N GLU A 49 -0.86 -26.61 20.48
CA GLU A 49 -1.85 -27.69 20.37
C GLU A 49 -3.10 -27.25 19.59
N PRO A 50 -3.72 -28.15 18.81
CA PRO A 50 -4.95 -27.87 18.08
C PRO A 50 -6.10 -27.53 19.04
N LEU A 51 -6.82 -26.45 18.74
CA LEU A 51 -7.96 -26.00 19.54
C LEU A 51 -9.28 -26.59 19.02
N PHE A 52 -10.14 -26.98 19.95
CA PHE A 52 -11.48 -27.51 19.72
C PHE A 52 -12.53 -26.68 20.48
N TRP A 53 -13.76 -26.65 19.98
CA TRP A 53 -14.92 -26.14 20.72
C TRP A 53 -15.36 -27.15 21.78
N ASN A 54 -16.21 -26.73 22.73
CA ASN A 54 -16.76 -27.61 23.77
C ASN A 54 -17.47 -28.85 23.19
N ASP A 55 -18.04 -28.73 22.00
CA ASP A 55 -18.71 -29.81 21.28
C ASP A 55 -17.74 -30.74 20.52
N GLY A 56 -16.42 -30.58 20.71
CA GLY A 56 -15.38 -31.40 20.07
C GLY A 56 -15.06 -31.04 18.61
N GLN A 57 -15.74 -30.04 18.02
CA GLN A 57 -15.47 -29.59 16.66
C GLN A 57 -14.17 -28.74 16.59
N PRO A 58 -13.34 -28.89 15.54
CA PRO A 58 -12.12 -28.11 15.41
C PRO A 58 -12.42 -26.62 15.24
N ARG A 59 -11.67 -25.78 15.96
CA ARG A 59 -11.78 -24.33 15.84
C ARG A 59 -11.05 -23.89 14.58
N MET A 60 -11.77 -23.53 13.53
CA MET A 60 -11.15 -23.07 12.27
C MET A 60 -10.83 -21.58 12.29
N GLN A 61 -9.81 -21.17 11.54
CA GLN A 61 -9.47 -19.78 11.23
C GLN A 61 -8.96 -19.66 9.80
N LEU A 62 -9.10 -18.49 9.20
CA LEU A 62 -8.54 -18.19 7.89
C LEU A 62 -7.21 -17.44 8.06
N SER A 63 -6.17 -17.91 7.38
CA SER A 63 -4.84 -17.30 7.36
C SER A 63 -4.66 -16.53 6.07
N VAL A 64 -4.39 -15.24 6.17
CA VAL A 64 -4.16 -14.35 5.03
C VAL A 64 -2.77 -13.73 5.17
N THR A 65 -1.90 -13.90 4.19
CA THR A 65 -0.61 -13.20 4.15
C THR A 65 -0.73 -11.95 3.29
N LEU A 66 -0.37 -10.81 3.86
CA LEU A 66 -0.33 -9.54 3.18
C LEU A 66 1.12 -9.11 3.00
N ALA A 67 1.52 -8.74 1.79
CA ALA A 67 2.69 -7.90 1.54
C ALA A 67 2.33 -6.47 1.98
N THR A 68 2.95 -6.00 3.05
CA THR A 68 2.74 -4.67 3.62
C THR A 68 4.00 -3.83 3.51
N ASP A 69 3.86 -2.52 3.66
CA ASP A 69 5.02 -1.61 3.74
C ASP A 69 5.65 -1.61 5.15
N GLN A 70 5.02 -2.25 6.13
CA GLN A 70 5.53 -2.30 7.50
C GLN A 70 6.72 -3.25 7.58
N ARG A 71 7.94 -2.70 7.56
CA ARG A 71 9.18 -3.43 7.83
C ARG A 71 9.70 -3.11 9.24
N ASP A 72 10.19 -4.12 9.94
CA ASP A 72 10.89 -3.91 11.20
C ASP A 72 12.35 -3.53 10.93
N PRO A 73 12.81 -2.31 11.22
CA PRO A 73 14.16 -1.87 10.89
C PRO A 73 15.25 -2.54 11.74
N ALA A 74 14.89 -3.22 12.84
CA ALA A 74 15.83 -3.96 13.67
C ALA A 74 16.00 -5.43 13.22
N ASP A 75 15.18 -5.88 12.27
CA ASP A 75 15.10 -7.27 11.84
C ASP A 75 15.30 -7.31 10.31
N ALA A 76 16.55 -7.50 9.88
CA ALA A 76 16.94 -7.39 8.47
C ALA A 76 16.30 -8.45 7.55
N ASP A 77 15.74 -9.51 8.12
CA ASP A 77 15.01 -10.58 7.43
C ASP A 77 13.50 -10.29 7.31
N ASP A 78 13.02 -9.17 7.88
CA ASP A 78 11.61 -8.80 7.81
C ASP A 78 11.23 -8.31 6.41
N ASP A 79 10.68 -9.21 5.62
CA ASP A 79 10.28 -8.95 4.22
C ASP A 79 9.08 -7.99 4.08
N GLY A 80 8.54 -7.46 5.19
CA GLY A 80 7.33 -6.64 5.20
C GLY A 80 6.04 -7.44 5.04
N ALA A 81 6.13 -8.77 4.98
CA ALA A 81 4.98 -9.66 4.98
C ALA A 81 4.34 -9.73 6.39
N ARG A 82 3.01 -9.62 6.44
CA ARG A 82 2.22 -9.74 7.67
C ARG A 82 1.11 -10.75 7.52
N ARG A 83 1.02 -11.70 8.44
CA ARG A 83 -0.04 -12.71 8.46
C ARG A 83 -1.18 -12.30 9.38
N ILE A 84 -2.38 -12.25 8.82
CA ILE A 84 -3.63 -11.98 9.53
C ILE A 84 -4.37 -13.30 9.77
N TYR A 85 -4.70 -13.57 11.03
CA TYR A 85 -5.56 -14.69 11.43
C TYR A 85 -7.01 -14.21 11.59
N VAL A 86 -7.81 -14.49 10.58
CA VAL A 86 -9.19 -14.04 10.44
C VAL A 86 -10.15 -15.01 11.13
N LYS A 87 -10.90 -14.51 12.11
CA LYS A 87 -11.94 -15.24 12.86
C LYS A 87 -12.99 -14.29 13.44
N GLY A 88 -14.12 -14.84 13.89
CA GLY A 88 -15.16 -14.08 14.61
C GLY A 88 -15.62 -12.82 13.88
N GLN A 89 -15.60 -11.68 14.58
CA GLN A 89 -15.99 -10.36 14.03
C GLN A 89 -15.15 -9.93 12.83
N MET A 90 -13.85 -10.25 12.81
CA MET A 90 -12.98 -9.90 11.67
C MET A 90 -13.40 -10.63 10.39
N LYS A 91 -13.82 -11.89 10.51
CA LYS A 91 -14.36 -12.65 9.37
C LYS A 91 -15.60 -11.95 8.80
N GLN A 92 -16.50 -11.48 9.66
CA GLN A 92 -17.71 -10.78 9.22
C GLN A 92 -17.37 -9.47 8.50
N ALA A 93 -16.46 -8.67 9.05
CA ALA A 93 -16.01 -7.42 8.42
C ALA A 93 -15.42 -7.66 7.03
N ILE A 94 -14.51 -8.64 6.90
CA ILE A 94 -13.88 -8.98 5.61
C ILE A 94 -14.91 -9.55 4.63
N GLN A 95 -15.82 -10.41 5.09
CA GLN A 95 -16.88 -10.94 4.24
C GLN A 95 -17.77 -9.81 3.67
N GLN A 96 -18.10 -8.80 4.49
CA GLN A 96 -18.84 -7.63 4.02
C GLN A 96 -18.03 -6.83 3.00
N ALA A 97 -16.74 -6.60 3.25
CA ALA A 97 -15.85 -5.88 2.33
C ALA A 97 -15.73 -6.56 0.95
N VAL A 98 -15.54 -7.88 0.95
CA VAL A 98 -15.45 -8.68 -0.30
C VAL A 98 -16.77 -8.64 -1.07
N ARG A 99 -17.91 -8.71 -0.37
CA ARG A 99 -19.23 -8.60 -1.00
C ARG A 99 -19.47 -7.21 -1.57
N ALA A 100 -19.06 -6.16 -0.85
CA ALA A 100 -19.17 -4.78 -1.28
C ALA A 100 -18.32 -4.48 -2.53
N SER A 101 -17.17 -5.15 -2.67
CA SER A 101 -16.32 -5.03 -3.86
C SER A 101 -16.82 -5.82 -5.07
N GLY A 102 -17.88 -6.63 -4.93
CA GLY A 102 -18.37 -7.52 -5.99
C GLY A 102 -17.50 -8.76 -6.25
N ALA A 103 -16.46 -9.00 -5.44
CA ALA A 103 -15.61 -10.17 -5.60
C ALA A 103 -16.26 -11.43 -5.05
N ARG A 104 -15.84 -12.59 -5.58
CA ARG A 104 -16.31 -13.91 -5.11
C ARG A 104 -15.57 -14.41 -3.88
N GLY A 105 -14.44 -13.81 -3.54
CA GLY A 105 -13.56 -14.21 -2.45
C GLY A 105 -12.32 -13.32 -2.37
N LEU A 106 -11.44 -13.65 -1.44
CA LEU A 106 -10.10 -13.07 -1.38
C LEU A 106 -9.20 -13.76 -2.41
N GLU A 107 -8.57 -12.99 -3.27
CA GLU A 107 -7.70 -13.49 -4.33
C GLU A 107 -6.26 -13.00 -4.15
N VAL A 108 -5.30 -13.79 -4.63
CA VAL A 108 -3.89 -13.36 -4.67
C VAL A 108 -3.79 -12.12 -5.55
N GLY A 109 -3.08 -11.11 -5.06
CA GLY A 109 -2.96 -9.82 -5.74
C GLY A 109 -4.03 -8.80 -5.38
N GLY A 110 -5.12 -9.18 -4.69
CA GLY A 110 -6.09 -8.24 -4.14
C GLY A 110 -5.50 -7.43 -2.99
N VAL A 111 -6.00 -6.21 -2.76
CA VAL A 111 -5.58 -5.36 -1.63
C VAL A 111 -6.60 -5.48 -0.51
N LEU A 112 -6.13 -5.83 0.69
CA LEU A 112 -6.95 -5.93 1.88
C LEU A 112 -6.46 -4.92 2.91
N LYS A 113 -7.39 -4.13 3.43
CA LYS A 113 -7.19 -3.28 4.60
C LYS A 113 -8.10 -3.73 5.71
N VAL A 114 -7.54 -3.93 6.90
CA VAL A 114 -8.27 -4.27 8.11
C VAL A 114 -7.93 -3.25 9.17
N THR A 115 -8.95 -2.68 9.81
CA THR A 115 -8.82 -1.68 10.87
C THR A 115 -9.54 -2.16 12.12
N TYR A 116 -8.87 -2.14 13.26
CA TYR A 116 -9.49 -2.35 14.55
C TYR A 116 -10.22 -1.07 14.97
N VAL A 117 -11.56 -1.12 15.08
CA VAL A 117 -12.38 0.08 15.27
C VAL A 117 -12.52 0.42 16.74
N ARG A 118 -12.94 -0.55 17.55
CA ARG A 118 -13.13 -0.42 19.00
C ARG A 118 -13.42 -1.78 19.63
N ASN A 119 -13.45 -1.83 20.95
CA ASN A 119 -14.05 -2.96 21.66
C ASN A 119 -15.57 -2.88 21.59
N GLY A 120 -16.23 -3.98 21.26
CA GLY A 120 -17.67 -4.13 21.37
C GLY A 120 -18.12 -4.37 22.81
N THR A 121 -19.40 -4.66 23.01
CA THR A 121 -19.95 -4.97 24.33
C THR A 121 -19.61 -6.41 24.72
N ALA A 122 -19.03 -6.61 25.91
CA ALA A 122 -18.85 -7.96 26.45
C ALA A 122 -20.22 -8.57 26.77
N SER A 123 -20.57 -9.69 26.12
CA SER A 123 -21.82 -10.41 26.40
C SER A 123 -21.83 -11.08 27.78
N ASN A 124 -20.66 -11.22 28.41
CA ASN A 124 -20.52 -11.73 29.77
C ASN A 124 -19.34 -11.00 30.42
N PRO A 125 -19.47 -10.49 31.67
CA PRO A 125 -18.38 -9.83 32.40
C PRO A 125 -17.15 -10.71 32.62
N ARG A 126 -17.26 -12.03 32.48
CA ARG A 126 -16.12 -12.97 32.55
C ARG A 126 -15.31 -13.06 31.25
N PHE A 127 -15.82 -12.55 30.14
CA PHE A 127 -15.13 -12.57 28.84
C PHE A 127 -14.67 -11.17 28.45
N ASN A 128 -13.50 -11.10 27.83
CA ASN A 128 -13.03 -9.85 27.23
C ASN A 128 -14.00 -9.42 26.12
N PRO A 129 -14.30 -8.11 26.02
CA PRO A 129 -15.15 -7.59 24.96
C PRO A 129 -14.55 -7.93 23.59
N PRO A 130 -15.37 -8.38 22.63
CA PRO A 130 -14.87 -8.73 21.31
C PRO A 130 -14.38 -7.48 20.59
N LYS A 131 -13.24 -7.58 19.90
CA LYS A 131 -12.76 -6.52 19.03
C LYS A 131 -13.67 -6.39 17.80
N GLU A 132 -14.11 -5.18 17.51
CA GLU A 132 -14.83 -4.83 16.29
C GLU A 132 -13.85 -4.35 15.22
N TYR A 133 -14.08 -4.79 13.98
CA TYR A 133 -13.20 -4.49 12.86
C TYR A 133 -13.99 -3.88 11.71
N ALA A 134 -13.34 -2.99 10.97
CA ALA A 134 -13.73 -2.58 9.64
C ALA A 134 -12.75 -3.18 8.63
N ALA A 135 -13.24 -3.52 7.44
CA ALA A 135 -12.39 -4.01 6.36
C ALA A 135 -12.78 -3.34 5.05
N GLU A 136 -11.78 -3.16 4.19
CA GLU A 136 -11.92 -2.68 2.83
C GLU A 136 -11.16 -3.66 1.93
N TYR A 137 -11.75 -4.03 0.79
CA TYR A 137 -11.14 -4.98 -0.14
C TYR A 137 -11.23 -4.46 -1.57
N THR A 138 -10.10 -4.51 -2.27
CA THR A 138 -9.98 -4.22 -3.69
C THR A 138 -9.56 -5.51 -4.42
N PRO A 139 -10.36 -6.03 -5.37
CA PRO A 139 -10.03 -7.21 -6.17
C PRO A 139 -8.70 -7.05 -6.92
N ALA A 140 -8.02 -8.14 -7.27
CA ALA A 140 -6.70 -8.07 -7.92
C ALA A 140 -6.77 -7.32 -9.25
N ALA A 141 -7.76 -7.62 -10.08
CA ALA A 141 -7.95 -6.94 -11.37
C ALA A 141 -8.10 -5.41 -11.21
N GLN A 142 -8.75 -4.95 -10.14
CA GLN A 142 -8.85 -3.52 -9.85
C GLN A 142 -7.57 -2.98 -9.22
N ALA A 143 -6.91 -3.75 -8.35
CA ALA A 143 -5.65 -3.35 -7.74
C ALA A 143 -4.53 -3.18 -8.79
N GLU A 144 -4.51 -4.03 -9.82
CA GLU A 144 -3.57 -3.93 -10.94
C GLU A 144 -3.79 -2.64 -11.74
N LEU A 145 -5.05 -2.27 -12.00
CA LEU A 145 -5.36 -1.00 -12.68
C LEU A 145 -5.00 0.24 -11.84
N ASN A 146 -5.01 0.12 -10.51
CA ASN A 146 -4.62 1.17 -9.58
C ASN A 146 -3.12 1.14 -9.24
N THR A 147 -2.37 0.17 -9.75
CA THR A 147 -0.92 0.13 -9.60
C THR A 147 -0.33 1.01 -10.71
N PRO A 148 0.45 2.06 -10.40
CA PRO A 148 1.18 2.77 -11.45
C PRO A 148 2.03 1.76 -12.20
N GLU A 149 1.82 1.68 -13.51
CA GLU A 149 2.49 0.75 -14.40
C GLU A 149 4.01 0.81 -14.13
N PRO A 150 4.67 -0.34 -13.84
CA PRO A 150 6.13 -0.35 -13.84
C PRO A 150 6.55 0.12 -15.23
N ALA A 151 7.36 1.18 -15.28
CA ALA A 151 7.92 1.71 -16.51
C ALA A 151 8.40 0.53 -17.37
N ALA A 152 7.76 0.35 -18.53
CA ALA A 152 8.07 -0.74 -19.43
C ALA A 152 9.59 -0.79 -19.68
N PRO A 153 10.22 -1.98 -19.69
CA PRO A 153 11.63 -2.07 -20.04
C PRO A 153 11.80 -1.49 -21.45
N ALA A 154 12.77 -0.59 -21.57
CA ALA A 154 13.13 0.09 -22.81
C ALA A 154 13.22 -0.92 -23.97
N GLY A 155 12.37 -0.73 -24.99
CA GLY A 155 12.38 -1.55 -26.19
C GLY A 155 13.74 -1.47 -26.87
N VAL A 156 14.37 -2.63 -27.10
CA VAL A 156 15.55 -2.75 -27.95
C VAL A 156 15.13 -2.56 -29.42
N ASN A 157 15.64 -1.53 -30.08
CA ASN A 157 15.42 -1.32 -31.51
C ASN A 157 16.48 -2.11 -32.29
N THR A 158 16.08 -3.18 -32.97
CA THR A 158 16.99 -4.20 -33.55
C THR A 158 17.63 -3.81 -34.88
N THR A 159 17.49 -2.57 -35.37
CA THR A 159 17.95 -2.19 -36.72
C THR A 159 19.28 -1.42 -36.79
N THR A 160 19.84 -0.96 -35.66
CA THR A 160 21.01 -0.06 -35.68
C THR A 160 22.06 -0.34 -34.59
N GLY A 161 21.78 -1.18 -33.60
CA GLY A 161 22.76 -1.50 -32.55
C GLY A 161 23.14 -0.33 -31.63
N GLU A 162 22.41 0.80 -31.69
CA GLU A 162 22.59 1.91 -30.76
C GLU A 162 21.76 1.69 -29.48
N ILE A 163 22.47 1.68 -28.35
CA ILE A 163 21.91 1.72 -27.00
C ILE A 163 21.38 3.13 -26.76
N THR A 164 20.07 3.33 -26.88
CA THR A 164 19.42 4.52 -26.33
C THR A 164 19.35 4.38 -24.82
N THR A 165 20.23 5.10 -24.12
CA THR A 165 20.09 5.33 -22.69
C THR A 165 18.70 5.93 -22.42
N PRO A 166 17.86 5.36 -21.54
CA PRO A 166 16.65 6.04 -21.11
C PRO A 166 17.04 7.35 -20.43
N ALA A 167 16.45 8.45 -20.89
CA ALA A 167 16.51 9.73 -20.20
C ALA A 167 15.99 9.50 -18.77
N ALA A 168 16.87 9.77 -17.80
CA ALA A 168 16.57 9.65 -16.38
C ALA A 168 15.42 10.59 -16.02
N SER A 169 14.23 10.03 -15.75
CA SER A 169 13.14 10.76 -15.12
C SER A 169 13.52 11.06 -13.65
N ALA A 170 13.69 12.35 -13.40
CA ALA A 170 13.51 13.11 -12.17
C ALA A 170 13.49 12.35 -10.82
N ALA A 171 14.49 12.66 -9.99
CA ALA A 171 14.44 12.49 -8.55
C ALA A 171 13.41 13.47 -7.91
N PRO A 172 12.70 13.09 -6.82
CA PRO A 172 11.76 13.97 -6.16
C PRO A 172 12.52 15.03 -5.33
N GLY A 173 12.46 16.30 -5.76
CA GLY A 173 12.97 17.42 -4.96
C GLY A 173 13.69 18.55 -5.70
N GLN A 174 13.94 18.42 -7.01
CA GLN A 174 14.43 19.54 -7.82
C GLN A 174 13.28 20.11 -8.67
N PRO A 175 12.99 21.43 -8.61
CA PRO A 175 11.99 22.02 -9.50
C PRO A 175 12.45 21.84 -10.95
N ASP A 176 11.64 21.13 -11.72
CA ASP A 176 11.87 20.91 -13.14
C ASP A 176 11.73 22.27 -13.87
N LEU A 177 12.84 22.73 -14.45
CA LEU A 177 12.91 24.03 -15.14
C LEU A 177 12.08 24.06 -16.43
N ASN A 178 11.58 22.91 -16.88
CA ASN A 178 10.73 22.76 -18.05
C ASN A 178 9.24 22.56 -17.67
N ASP A 179 8.88 22.63 -16.39
CA ASP A 179 7.49 22.62 -15.97
C ASP A 179 6.79 23.93 -16.41
N PRO A 180 5.60 23.86 -17.04
CA PRO A 180 4.90 25.03 -17.56
C PRO A 180 4.52 26.02 -16.45
N ALA A 181 4.33 25.57 -15.21
CA ALA A 181 4.04 26.47 -14.08
C ALA A 181 5.27 27.29 -13.66
N VAL A 182 6.48 26.71 -13.74
CA VAL A 182 7.74 27.38 -13.40
C VAL A 182 8.13 28.40 -14.48
N GLN A 183 7.91 28.06 -15.76
CA GLN A 183 8.13 28.98 -16.88
C GLN A 183 7.20 30.21 -16.84
N ALA A 184 5.94 30.01 -16.45
CA ALA A 184 4.98 31.11 -16.29
C ALA A 184 5.42 32.11 -15.20
N LEU A 185 5.96 31.62 -14.09
CA LEU A 185 6.43 32.46 -12.99
C LEU A 185 7.70 33.24 -13.36
N LEU A 186 8.63 32.62 -14.09
CA LEU A 186 9.87 33.29 -14.52
C LEU A 186 9.61 34.38 -15.57
N ALA A 187 8.65 34.16 -16.48
CA ALA A 187 8.21 35.16 -17.45
C ALA A 187 7.55 36.38 -16.77
N GLN A 188 6.77 36.16 -15.70
CA GLN A 188 6.21 37.26 -14.91
C GLN A 188 7.29 38.13 -14.23
N LEU A 189 8.37 37.52 -13.73
CA LEU A 189 9.45 38.24 -13.07
C LEU A 189 10.23 39.14 -14.04
N GLN A 190 10.45 38.69 -15.27
CA GLN A 190 11.13 39.48 -16.31
C GLN A 190 10.25 40.64 -16.82
N GLY A 191 8.93 40.45 -16.89
CA GLY A 191 7.99 41.52 -17.24
C GLY A 191 7.98 42.67 -16.22
N GLN A 192 8.19 42.35 -14.94
CA GLN A 192 8.19 43.34 -13.86
C GLN A 192 9.47 44.19 -13.82
N GLN A 193 10.61 43.66 -14.29
CA GLN A 193 11.87 44.42 -14.40
C GLN A 193 11.91 45.41 -15.56
N ARG A 194 11.10 45.24 -16.62
CA ARG A 194 11.00 46.22 -17.72
C ARG A 194 10.17 47.46 -17.38
N GLN A 195 9.42 47.44 -16.28
CA GLN A 195 8.60 48.58 -15.85
C GLN A 195 9.28 49.44 -14.78
N ALA A 196 10.45 49.03 -14.29
CA ALA A 196 11.21 49.73 -13.25
C ALA A 196 12.62 50.09 -13.73
N ALA A 197 12.72 50.95 -14.75
CA ALA A 197 13.94 51.71 -15.02
C ALA A 197 13.60 53.21 -15.19
N PRO A 198 14.27 54.11 -14.44
CA PRO A 198 13.93 55.53 -14.35
C PRO A 198 14.49 56.34 -15.54
N ALA A 199 13.67 57.21 -16.13
CA ALA A 199 14.15 58.24 -17.05
C ALA A 199 14.28 59.57 -16.30
N ALA A 200 15.51 59.91 -15.90
CA ALA A 200 15.85 61.22 -15.35
C ALA A 200 17.06 61.83 -16.09
N ASN A 201 16.72 62.77 -16.98
CA ASN A 201 17.25 64.13 -17.12
C ASN A 201 18.65 64.43 -17.69
N GLY A 202 18.69 65.38 -18.64
CA GLY A 202 19.79 66.33 -18.82
C GLY A 202 20.24 66.60 -20.27
N GLY A 203 19.99 67.80 -20.81
CA GLY A 203 20.75 68.32 -21.95
C GLY A 203 20.01 69.27 -22.91
N SER A 204 19.95 70.55 -22.56
CA SER A 204 19.42 71.69 -23.30
C SER A 204 20.01 71.89 -24.72
N THR A 205 19.18 72.29 -25.69
CA THR A 205 19.44 73.43 -26.60
C THR A 205 18.15 73.84 -27.31
N GLU A 206 17.85 75.14 -27.20
CA GLU A 206 16.69 75.90 -27.64
C GLU A 206 16.63 76.11 -29.17
N PRO A 207 15.45 76.23 -29.82
CA PRO A 207 15.29 76.56 -31.24
C PRO A 207 15.13 78.07 -31.47
N PRO A 208 15.47 78.62 -32.66
CA PRO A 208 14.38 79.04 -33.55
C PRO A 208 14.72 78.93 -35.05
N PRO A 209 13.69 78.82 -35.91
CA PRO A 209 13.73 79.62 -37.14
C PRO A 209 12.45 80.45 -37.35
N PHE A 210 12.69 81.67 -37.83
CA PHE A 210 11.83 82.64 -38.56
C PHE A 210 10.31 82.48 -38.52
#